data_AF-A0A936I258-F1
#
_entry.id   AF-A0A936I258-F1
#
_cell.length_a   1.000
_cell.length_b   1.000
_cell.length_c   1.000
_cell.angle_alpha   90.00
_cell.angle_beta   90.00
_cell.angle_gamma   90.00
#
_symmetry.space_group_name_H-M   'P 1'
#
loop_
_entity.id
_entity.type
_entity.pdbx_description
1 polymer ?
#
loop_
_entity_poly.entity_id
_entity_poly.type
_entity_poly.pdbx_seq_one_letter_code
_entity_poly.pdbx_strand_id
1 'polypeptide(L)'
;MWGGLDAGWLTRTNCNGDCGIAAVKSDTAAILTDTAEIGAAGAGLTALATQASVNTIDDLLDTELPALTTEVGKIPKSDGTSSWNATALAAIQGEANDALVAYDPPTNAELTTAQGVITALLPAALTGDGNMKVDVLAISGDTTAADRLEALMDGIIVAQVNDAGASTTSFVADGFTEATNDHFNGRLITFLTGALAGQQTAITDYVGATQTLTVTTLTEAPAENDFFIVH
;
A
#
# COMPACT_ATOMS: atom_id res chain seq x y z
N MET A 1 81.83 -78.35 97.55
CA MET A 1 81.02 -77.11 97.48
C MET A 1 80.08 -77.22 96.29
N TRP A 2 78.79 -77.37 96.54
CA TRP A 2 77.74 -77.14 95.54
C TRP A 2 77.14 -75.78 95.87
N GLY A 3 77.39 -74.77 95.03
CA GLY A 3 76.71 -73.48 95.08
C GLY A 3 75.63 -73.47 94.01
N GLY A 4 74.35 -73.42 94.43
CA GLY A 4 73.23 -73.47 93.49
C GLY A 4 73.19 -72.25 92.58
N LEU A 5 72.90 -72.46 91.29
CA LEU A 5 72.52 -71.39 90.38
C LEU A 5 71.10 -70.93 90.73
N ASP A 6 70.94 -69.62 90.84
CA ASP A 6 69.69 -68.97 91.28
C ASP A 6 68.52 -69.24 90.31
N ALA A 7 67.35 -69.56 90.87
CA ALA A 7 66.13 -69.90 90.13
C ALA A 7 65.43 -68.68 89.51
N GLY A 8 65.96 -67.47 89.67
CA GLY A 8 65.39 -66.20 89.18
C GLY A 8 65.17 -66.07 87.66
N TRP A 9 65.58 -67.05 86.84
CA TRP A 9 65.24 -67.08 85.40
C TRP A 9 63.92 -67.79 85.07
N LEU A 10 63.31 -68.53 86.00
CA LEU A 10 62.13 -69.37 85.72
C LEU A 10 60.77 -68.69 86.04
N THR A 11 60.73 -67.37 86.15
CA THR A 11 59.48 -66.58 86.30
C THR A 11 59.26 -65.54 85.20
N ARG A 12 60.22 -65.37 84.27
CA ARG A 12 59.87 -64.86 82.95
C ARG A 12 59.02 -65.92 82.27
N THR A 13 57.74 -65.61 82.05
CA THR A 13 56.90 -66.30 81.06
C THR A 13 57.77 -66.54 79.84
N ASN A 14 57.92 -67.80 79.43
CA ASN A 14 58.99 -68.20 78.53
C ASN A 14 58.60 -67.85 77.09
N CYS A 15 58.57 -66.55 76.80
CA CYS A 15 58.07 -65.89 75.59
C CYS A 15 59.00 -66.10 74.38
N ASN A 16 59.38 -67.35 74.13
CA ASN A 16 60.19 -67.76 73.00
C ASN A 16 59.26 -68.10 71.82
N GLY A 17 58.63 -67.06 71.25
CA GLY A 17 57.68 -67.15 70.13
C GLY A 17 56.20 -67.14 70.54
N ASP A 18 55.85 -67.74 71.68
CA ASP A 18 54.45 -67.97 72.08
C ASP A 18 53.61 -66.69 72.31
N CYS A 19 54.25 -65.57 72.69
CA CYS A 19 53.56 -64.28 72.82
C CYS A 19 53.24 -63.64 71.45
N GLY A 20 54.12 -63.79 70.45
CA GLY A 20 53.91 -63.26 69.11
C GLY A 20 52.79 -63.98 68.37
N ILE A 21 52.74 -65.31 68.48
CA ILE A 21 51.65 -66.10 67.89
C ILE A 21 50.31 -65.87 68.60
N ALA A 22 50.31 -65.49 69.88
CA ALA A 22 49.08 -65.09 70.59
C ALA A 22 48.53 -63.74 70.09
N ALA A 23 49.40 -62.74 69.88
CA ALA A 23 49.01 -61.47 69.25
C ALA A 23 48.46 -61.69 67.84
N VAL A 24 49.17 -62.44 67.00
CA VAL A 24 48.72 -62.79 65.63
C VAL A 24 47.36 -63.50 65.62
N LYS A 25 47.09 -64.39 66.59
CA LYS A 25 45.76 -65.01 66.74
C LYS A 25 44.67 -64.02 67.13
N SER A 26 44.98 -63.04 67.98
CA SER A 26 44.06 -61.96 68.34
C SER A 26 43.73 -61.09 67.13
N ASP A 27 44.76 -60.67 66.38
CA ASP A 27 44.61 -59.87 65.16
C ASP A 27 43.81 -60.65 64.10
N THR A 28 44.08 -61.96 63.94
CA THR A 28 43.31 -62.84 63.05
C THR A 28 41.84 -62.91 63.44
N ALA A 29 41.52 -62.99 64.74
CA ALA A 29 40.14 -63.03 65.23
C ALA A 29 39.41 -61.69 65.02
N ALA A 30 40.10 -60.56 65.19
CA ALA A 30 39.57 -59.23 64.85
C ALA A 30 39.29 -59.13 63.34
N ILE A 31 40.25 -59.49 62.48
CA ILE A 31 40.08 -59.49 61.02
C ILE A 31 38.90 -60.36 60.59
N LEU A 32 38.71 -61.54 61.19
CA LEU A 32 37.56 -62.40 60.90
C LEU A 32 36.22 -61.79 61.33
N THR A 33 36.22 -61.00 62.42
CA THR A 33 35.04 -60.27 62.89
C THR A 33 34.72 -59.13 61.93
N ASP A 34 35.71 -58.28 61.61
CA ASP A 34 35.58 -57.18 60.63
C ASP A 34 35.13 -57.71 59.26
N THR A 35 35.68 -58.85 58.81
CA THR A 35 35.30 -59.48 57.53
C THR A 35 33.87 -60.02 57.56
N ALA A 36 33.39 -60.53 58.70
CA ALA A 36 32.00 -60.96 58.86
C ALA A 36 31.04 -59.76 58.91
N GLU A 37 31.42 -58.67 59.57
CA GLU A 37 30.67 -57.41 59.57
C GLU A 37 30.62 -56.78 58.17
N ILE A 38 31.73 -56.76 57.44
CA ILE A 38 31.80 -56.33 56.03
C ILE A 38 30.94 -57.25 55.14
N GLY A 39 30.91 -58.57 55.40
CA GLY A 39 30.03 -59.50 54.69
C GLY A 39 28.53 -59.22 54.94
N ALA A 40 28.15 -58.96 56.19
CA ALA A 40 26.77 -58.63 56.57
C ALA A 40 26.35 -57.23 56.08
N ALA A 41 27.22 -56.22 56.20
CA ALA A 41 27.02 -54.89 55.66
C ALA A 41 27.06 -54.87 54.12
N GLY A 42 27.80 -55.79 53.50
CA GLY A 42 27.79 -56.05 52.05
C GLY A 42 26.47 -56.64 51.54
N ALA A 43 25.74 -57.40 52.37
CA ALA A 43 24.34 -57.71 52.09
C ALA A 43 23.47 -56.44 52.16
N GLY A 44 23.79 -55.49 53.05
CA GLY A 44 23.23 -54.13 53.04
C GLY A 44 23.57 -53.32 51.79
N LEU A 45 24.77 -53.51 51.21
CA LEU A 45 25.15 -52.94 49.90
C LEU A 45 24.32 -53.51 48.74
N THR A 46 23.66 -54.66 48.93
CA THR A 46 22.67 -55.22 47.99
C THR A 46 21.28 -54.56 48.15
N ALA A 47 21.03 -53.86 49.26
CA ALA A 47 19.85 -53.01 49.46
C ALA A 47 20.11 -51.54 49.06
N LEU A 48 21.37 -51.14 48.90
CA LEU A 48 21.75 -49.93 48.17
C LEU A 48 21.60 -50.18 46.66
N ALA A 49 21.47 -49.12 45.86
CA ALA A 49 21.37 -49.25 44.41
C ALA A 49 22.56 -50.02 43.84
N THR A 50 22.29 -51.18 43.22
CA THR A 50 23.32 -51.98 42.54
C THR A 50 23.97 -51.19 41.40
N GLN A 51 25.21 -51.52 41.06
CA GLN A 51 25.89 -50.91 39.90
C GLN A 51 25.06 -51.07 38.61
N ALA A 52 24.34 -52.19 38.44
CA ALA A 52 23.45 -52.39 37.30
C ALA A 52 22.29 -51.37 37.24
N SER A 53 21.67 -51.07 38.38
CA SER A 53 20.63 -50.03 38.46
C SER A 53 21.18 -48.61 38.27
N VAL A 54 22.43 -48.34 38.70
CA VAL A 54 23.09 -47.06 38.42
C VAL A 54 23.35 -46.90 36.92
N ASN A 55 23.92 -47.91 36.26
CA ASN A 55 24.14 -47.89 34.81
C ASN A 55 22.83 -47.71 34.02
N THR A 56 21.74 -48.36 34.46
CA THR A 56 20.42 -48.21 33.81
C THR A 56 19.90 -46.76 33.88
N ILE A 57 20.17 -46.06 35.00
CA ILE A 57 19.81 -44.65 35.15
C ILE A 57 20.72 -43.76 34.29
N ASP A 58 22.02 -44.08 34.22
CA ASP A 58 23.01 -43.40 33.38
C ASP A 58 22.63 -43.47 31.88
N ASP A 59 22.39 -44.68 31.36
CA ASP A 59 21.96 -44.95 29.98
C ASP A 59 20.65 -44.21 29.61
N LEU A 60 19.72 -44.11 30.57
CA LEU A 60 18.46 -43.36 30.40
C LEU A 60 18.70 -41.85 30.36
N LEU A 61 19.53 -41.31 31.26
CA LEU A 61 19.84 -39.88 31.29
C LEU A 61 20.58 -39.43 30.02
N ASP A 62 21.56 -40.22 29.57
CA ASP A 62 22.32 -39.99 28.34
C ASP A 62 21.44 -40.07 27.08
N THR A 63 20.35 -40.83 27.11
CA THR A 63 19.42 -40.97 25.97
C THR A 63 18.29 -39.93 25.99
N GLU A 64 17.62 -39.75 27.13
CA GLU A 64 16.39 -38.96 27.22
C GLU A 64 16.64 -37.46 27.37
N LEU A 65 17.71 -37.03 28.06
CA LEU A 65 18.00 -35.60 28.23
C LEU A 65 18.35 -34.88 26.90
N PRO A 66 19.17 -35.46 25.99
CA PRO A 66 19.40 -34.85 24.68
C PRO A 66 18.14 -34.82 23.79
N ALA A 67 17.31 -35.86 23.86
CA ALA A 67 16.04 -35.92 23.15
C ALA A 67 15.07 -34.83 23.65
N LEU A 68 14.88 -34.71 24.97
CA LEU A 68 14.03 -33.68 25.56
C LEU A 68 14.56 -32.26 25.27
N THR A 69 15.88 -32.06 25.30
CA THR A 69 16.50 -30.78 24.92
C THR A 69 16.21 -30.40 23.47
N THR A 70 16.21 -31.38 22.57
CA THR A 70 15.87 -31.20 21.15
C THR A 70 14.39 -30.83 20.99
N GLU A 71 13.47 -31.55 21.63
CA GLU A 71 12.03 -31.27 21.53
C GLU A 71 11.63 -29.93 22.18
N VAL A 72 12.17 -29.61 23.37
CA VAL A 72 11.98 -28.31 24.03
C VAL A 72 12.61 -27.17 23.21
N GLY A 73 13.63 -27.47 22.39
CA GLY A 73 14.18 -26.56 21.39
C GLY A 73 13.17 -26.18 20.29
N LYS A 74 12.19 -27.02 19.98
CA LYS A 74 11.13 -26.75 18.98
C LYS A 74 9.98 -25.90 19.53
N ILE A 75 9.76 -25.91 20.84
CA ILE A 75 8.66 -25.18 21.48
C ILE A 75 8.91 -23.65 21.36
N PRO A 76 7.98 -22.87 20.79
CA PRO A 76 8.05 -21.41 20.80
C PRO A 76 7.97 -20.88 22.25
N LYS A 77 8.90 -20.02 22.66
CA LYS A 77 8.83 -19.32 23.93
C LYS A 77 8.18 -17.94 23.72
N SER A 78 6.97 -17.76 24.24
CA SER A 78 6.21 -16.50 24.15
C SER A 78 6.22 -15.73 25.47
N ASP A 79 7.36 -15.70 26.17
CA ASP A 79 7.53 -15.04 27.48
C ASP A 79 8.03 -13.59 27.39
N GLY A 80 8.13 -13.05 26.16
CA GLY A 80 8.55 -11.67 25.90
C GLY A 80 10.03 -11.36 26.17
N THR A 81 10.82 -12.34 26.58
CA THR A 81 12.26 -12.17 26.91
C THR A 81 13.17 -13.20 26.24
N SER A 82 12.62 -14.36 25.85
CA SER A 82 13.27 -15.36 25.02
C SER A 82 13.10 -15.02 23.53
N SER A 83 14.20 -15.06 22.76
CA SER A 83 14.10 -15.10 21.30
C SER A 83 13.46 -16.41 20.85
N TRP A 84 12.63 -16.38 19.81
CA TRP A 84 12.00 -17.57 19.25
C TRP A 84 13.10 -18.49 18.69
N ASN A 85 12.90 -19.81 18.74
CA ASN A 85 13.85 -20.73 18.10
C ASN A 85 13.93 -20.44 16.58
N ALA A 86 15.09 -20.70 15.98
CA ALA A 86 15.36 -20.32 14.60
C ALA A 86 14.33 -20.88 13.60
N THR A 87 13.81 -22.09 13.85
CA THR A 87 12.79 -22.75 13.03
C THR A 87 11.45 -22.03 13.07
N ALA A 88 10.94 -21.68 14.25
CA ALA A 88 9.68 -20.98 14.42
C ALA A 88 9.77 -19.53 13.92
N LEU A 89 10.91 -18.87 14.12
CA LEU A 89 11.19 -17.54 13.58
C LEU A 89 11.19 -17.54 12.04
N ALA A 90 11.81 -18.54 11.40
CA ALA A 90 11.81 -18.70 9.95
C ALA A 90 10.41 -18.98 9.39
N ALA A 91 9.61 -19.82 10.06
CA ALA A 91 8.23 -20.09 9.65
C ALA A 91 7.34 -18.83 9.67
N ILE A 92 7.43 -18.02 10.73
CA ILE A 92 6.69 -16.75 10.81
C ILE A 92 7.16 -15.74 9.77
N GLN A 93 8.47 -15.64 9.52
CA GLN A 93 8.99 -14.76 8.48
C GLN A 93 8.52 -15.18 7.08
N GLY A 94 8.38 -16.49 6.83
CA GLY A 94 7.75 -17.02 5.63
C GLY A 94 6.30 -16.59 5.50
N GLU A 95 5.45 -16.91 6.47
CA GLU A 95 4.02 -16.56 6.44
C GLU A 95 3.78 -15.04 6.35
N ALA A 96 4.57 -14.24 7.07
CA ALA A 96 4.50 -12.78 7.02
C ALA A 96 4.96 -12.20 5.66
N ASN A 97 5.95 -12.82 5.03
CA ASN A 97 6.37 -12.48 3.68
C ASN A 97 5.29 -12.84 2.65
N ASP A 98 4.71 -14.04 2.74
CA ASP A 98 3.68 -14.51 1.82
C ASP A 98 2.41 -13.65 1.94
N ALA A 99 2.01 -13.26 3.15
CA ALA A 99 0.92 -12.31 3.38
C ALA A 99 1.23 -10.90 2.82
N LEU A 100 2.48 -10.43 2.92
CA LEU A 100 2.90 -9.13 2.37
C LEU A 100 2.97 -9.14 0.84
N VAL A 101 3.36 -10.27 0.23
CA VAL A 101 3.40 -10.47 -1.23
C VAL A 101 2.01 -10.67 -1.81
N ALA A 102 1.09 -11.32 -1.08
CA ALA A 102 -0.31 -11.48 -1.46
C ALA A 102 -1.14 -10.21 -1.27
N TYR A 103 -0.65 -9.24 -0.49
CA TYR A 103 -1.28 -7.93 -0.35
C TYR A 103 -0.96 -7.08 -1.59
N ASP A 104 -1.93 -7.01 -2.51
CA ASP A 104 -1.90 -6.22 -3.74
C ASP A 104 -2.80 -4.97 -3.61
N PRO A 105 -2.35 -3.92 -2.90
CA PRO A 105 -3.06 -2.64 -2.87
C PRO A 105 -2.85 -1.89 -4.18
N PRO A 106 -3.80 -1.03 -4.60
CA PRO A 106 -3.63 -0.18 -5.77
C PRO A 106 -2.30 0.58 -5.73
N THR A 107 -1.42 0.24 -6.66
CA THR A 107 -0.10 0.84 -6.76
C THR A 107 -0.19 2.27 -7.28
N ASN A 108 0.82 3.09 -6.99
CA ASN A 108 0.94 4.41 -7.59
C ASN A 108 0.99 4.33 -9.14
N ALA A 109 1.53 3.25 -9.69
CA ALA A 109 1.58 3.00 -11.13
C ALA A 109 0.19 2.77 -11.75
N GLU A 110 -0.68 2.00 -11.09
CA GLU A 110 -2.08 1.80 -11.54
C GLU A 110 -2.90 3.08 -11.41
N LEU A 111 -2.75 3.81 -10.29
CA LEU A 111 -3.41 5.12 -10.11
C LEU A 111 -2.96 6.11 -11.20
N THR A 112 -1.66 6.17 -11.49
CA THR A 112 -1.09 6.98 -12.56
C THR A 112 -1.58 6.53 -13.94
N THR A 113 -1.77 5.22 -14.16
CA THR A 113 -2.33 4.68 -15.41
C THR A 113 -3.79 5.08 -15.58
N ALA A 114 -4.63 4.94 -14.55
CA ALA A 114 -6.02 5.37 -14.57
C ALA A 114 -6.14 6.90 -14.77
N GLN A 115 -5.32 7.68 -14.05
CA GLN A 115 -5.23 9.13 -14.24
C GLN A 115 -4.72 9.49 -15.64
N GLY A 116 -3.85 8.68 -16.23
CA GLY A 116 -3.36 8.79 -17.61
C GLY A 116 -4.42 8.51 -18.68
N VAL A 117 -5.44 7.70 -18.37
CA VAL A 117 -6.62 7.41 -19.21
C VAL A 117 -7.73 8.46 -19.04
N ILE A 118 -7.82 9.12 -17.88
CA ILE A 118 -8.71 10.27 -17.68
C ILE A 118 -8.07 11.53 -18.32
N THR A 119 -6.76 11.67 -18.19
CA THR A 119 -5.88 12.37 -19.15
C THR A 119 -6.00 11.68 -20.52
N ALA A 120 -5.54 12.29 -21.61
CA ALA A 120 -5.85 11.90 -23.00
C ALA A 120 -7.36 11.94 -23.39
N LEU A 121 -8.29 11.36 -22.62
CA LEU A 121 -9.74 11.44 -22.89
C LEU A 121 -10.35 12.82 -22.59
N LEU A 122 -9.99 13.47 -21.47
CA LEU A 122 -10.48 14.82 -21.11
C LEU A 122 -9.65 16.01 -21.67
N PRO A 123 -8.30 15.95 -21.79
CA PRO A 123 -7.49 17.15 -22.07
C PRO A 123 -7.67 17.80 -23.44
N ALA A 124 -8.28 17.13 -24.41
CA ALA A 124 -8.63 17.75 -25.69
C ALA A 124 -9.80 18.74 -25.57
N ALA A 125 -10.62 18.62 -24.51
CA ALA A 125 -11.80 19.45 -24.33
C ALA A 125 -11.57 20.62 -23.35
N LEU A 126 -10.95 20.40 -22.19
CA LEU A 126 -11.01 21.38 -21.09
C LEU A 126 -10.00 22.54 -21.24
N THR A 127 -10.49 23.79 -21.17
CA THR A 127 -9.65 25.00 -21.04
C THR A 127 -9.06 25.14 -19.64
N GLY A 128 -8.06 26.03 -19.50
CA GLY A 128 -7.57 26.47 -18.18
C GLY A 128 -8.64 27.12 -17.29
N ASP A 129 -9.76 27.57 -17.86
CA ASP A 129 -10.90 28.16 -17.17
C ASP A 129 -12.00 27.13 -16.79
N GLY A 130 -11.81 25.85 -17.16
CA GLY A 130 -12.77 24.77 -16.85
C GLY A 130 -13.95 24.65 -17.82
N ASN A 131 -13.90 25.29 -19.00
CA ASN A 131 -14.91 25.16 -20.06
C ASN A 131 -14.47 24.11 -21.07
N MET A 132 -15.41 23.47 -21.79
CA MET A 132 -15.05 22.64 -22.94
C MET A 132 -14.92 23.49 -24.21
N LYS A 133 -13.74 23.49 -24.85
CA LYS A 133 -13.60 23.82 -26.27
C LYS A 133 -14.18 22.66 -27.06
N VAL A 134 -15.30 22.91 -27.73
CA VAL A 134 -15.97 21.93 -28.58
C VAL A 134 -15.97 22.47 -29.99
N ASP A 135 -15.08 21.94 -30.82
CA ASP A 135 -15.19 22.08 -32.27
C ASP A 135 -16.26 21.09 -32.74
N VAL A 136 -17.36 21.59 -33.32
CA VAL A 136 -18.49 20.76 -33.73
C VAL A 136 -18.16 20.07 -35.05
N LEU A 137 -17.47 18.93 -34.99
CA LEU A 137 -17.14 18.14 -36.17
C LEU A 137 -18.38 17.58 -36.88
N ALA A 138 -19.49 17.36 -36.16
CA ALA A 138 -20.72 16.82 -36.71
C ALA A 138 -21.95 17.17 -35.86
N ILE A 139 -23.09 17.40 -36.50
CA ILE A 139 -24.39 17.57 -35.84
C ILE A 139 -25.18 16.26 -35.99
N SER A 140 -25.50 15.60 -34.87
CA SER A 140 -26.14 14.27 -34.86
C SER A 140 -25.40 13.20 -35.70
N GLY A 141 -24.08 13.35 -35.87
CA GLY A 141 -23.24 12.47 -36.69
C GLY A 141 -23.09 12.89 -38.16
N ASP A 142 -23.74 13.97 -38.61
CA ASP A 142 -23.58 14.55 -39.95
C ASP A 142 -22.55 15.68 -39.92
N THR A 143 -21.39 15.49 -40.58
CA THR A 143 -20.35 16.51 -40.72
C THR A 143 -20.76 17.62 -41.68
N THR A 144 -21.47 17.28 -42.77
CA THR A 144 -21.98 18.26 -43.73
C THR A 144 -23.05 19.16 -43.11
N ALA A 145 -23.79 18.69 -42.11
CA ALA A 145 -24.67 19.55 -41.32
C ALA A 145 -23.91 20.57 -40.46
N ALA A 146 -22.72 20.22 -39.95
CA ALA A 146 -21.85 21.15 -39.25
C ALA A 146 -21.26 22.19 -40.21
N ASP A 147 -20.65 21.74 -41.33
CA ASP A 147 -20.10 22.62 -42.38
C ASP A 147 -21.15 23.61 -42.92
N ARG A 148 -22.41 23.16 -43.07
CA ARG A 148 -23.53 24.02 -43.50
C ARG A 148 -23.98 25.00 -42.43
N LEU A 149 -23.87 24.66 -41.16
CA LEU A 149 -24.19 25.60 -40.08
C LEU A 149 -23.11 26.68 -39.97
N GLU A 150 -21.83 26.32 -40.09
CA GLU A 150 -20.72 27.27 -40.20
C GLU A 150 -20.95 28.23 -41.37
N ALA A 151 -21.15 27.70 -42.58
CA ALA A 151 -21.41 28.52 -43.78
C ALA A 151 -22.68 29.39 -43.68
N LEU A 152 -23.70 28.97 -42.92
CA LEU A 152 -24.89 29.77 -42.66
C LEU A 152 -24.59 30.92 -41.69
N MET A 153 -23.81 30.68 -40.64
CA MET A 153 -23.45 31.70 -39.65
C MET A 153 -22.45 32.72 -40.22
N ASP A 154 -21.48 32.28 -41.02
CA ASP A 154 -20.55 33.16 -41.76
C ASP A 154 -21.28 34.06 -42.78
N GLY A 155 -22.47 33.64 -43.25
CA GLY A 155 -23.31 34.43 -44.14
C GLY A 155 -24.11 35.55 -43.45
N ILE A 156 -24.23 35.53 -42.12
CA ILE A 156 -24.95 36.55 -41.34
C ILE A 156 -24.03 37.74 -41.09
N ILE A 157 -24.42 38.91 -41.57
CA ILE A 157 -23.65 40.14 -41.37
C ILE A 157 -24.10 40.79 -40.05
N VAL A 158 -23.20 40.95 -39.10
CA VAL A 158 -23.42 41.79 -37.91
C VAL A 158 -23.05 43.23 -38.26
N ALA A 159 -23.99 44.14 -38.05
CA ALA A 159 -23.90 45.54 -38.44
C ALA A 159 -24.42 46.46 -37.33
N GLN A 160 -24.19 47.77 -37.50
CA GLN A 160 -24.71 48.79 -36.59
C GLN A 160 -25.27 49.99 -37.36
N VAL A 161 -26.19 50.72 -36.74
CA VAL A 161 -26.71 51.99 -37.27
C VAL A 161 -25.67 53.10 -37.04
N ASN A 162 -25.38 53.85 -38.09
CA ASN A 162 -24.43 54.97 -38.13
C ASN A 162 -25.16 56.21 -38.71
N ASP A 163 -26.33 56.51 -38.12
CA ASP A 163 -27.23 57.57 -38.55
C ASP A 163 -28.01 58.19 -37.37
N ALA A 164 -27.46 59.24 -36.79
CA ALA A 164 -28.15 60.07 -35.79
C ALA A 164 -29.40 60.78 -36.32
N GLY A 165 -29.65 60.76 -37.62
CA GLY A 165 -30.84 61.27 -38.30
C GLY A 165 -31.78 60.18 -38.81
N ALA A 166 -31.62 58.93 -38.36
CA ALA A 166 -32.39 57.78 -38.79
C ALA A 166 -33.92 58.00 -38.72
N SER A 167 -34.63 57.31 -39.61
CA SER A 167 -36.09 57.32 -39.71
C SER A 167 -36.66 55.91 -39.57
N THR A 168 -37.99 55.80 -39.42
CA THR A 168 -38.68 54.50 -39.37
C THR A 168 -38.58 53.68 -40.66
N THR A 169 -38.09 54.25 -41.77
CA THR A 169 -38.01 53.58 -43.08
C THR A 169 -36.63 53.63 -43.72
N SER A 170 -35.67 54.37 -43.17
CA SER A 170 -34.34 54.56 -43.76
C SER A 170 -33.32 54.96 -42.70
N PHE A 171 -32.12 54.36 -42.78
CA PHE A 171 -30.95 54.72 -41.97
C PHE A 171 -29.65 54.35 -42.70
N VAL A 172 -28.55 55.00 -42.35
CA VAL A 172 -27.18 54.59 -42.74
C VAL A 172 -26.65 53.50 -41.79
N ALA A 173 -25.99 52.50 -42.36
CA ALA A 173 -25.35 51.41 -41.63
C ALA A 173 -23.81 51.55 -41.61
N ASP A 174 -23.17 50.78 -40.74
CA ASP A 174 -21.74 50.45 -40.74
C ASP A 174 -21.55 48.99 -40.27
N GLY A 175 -20.35 48.44 -40.40
CA GLY A 175 -19.99 47.05 -40.09
C GLY A 175 -19.75 46.17 -41.32
N PHE A 176 -19.96 46.71 -42.53
CA PHE A 176 -19.68 46.03 -43.80
C PHE A 176 -19.17 47.02 -44.87
N THR A 177 -18.74 46.51 -46.02
CA THR A 177 -18.10 47.30 -47.09
C THR A 177 -18.69 47.07 -48.50
N GLU A 178 -19.86 46.44 -48.58
CA GLU A 178 -20.54 46.15 -49.84
C GLU A 178 -20.99 47.44 -50.56
N ALA A 179 -20.38 47.74 -51.71
CA ALA A 179 -20.57 49.00 -52.43
C ALA A 179 -21.60 48.94 -53.56
N THR A 180 -22.15 47.75 -53.86
CA THR A 180 -23.12 47.54 -54.94
C THR A 180 -24.53 47.90 -54.47
N ASN A 181 -25.23 48.74 -55.22
CA ASN A 181 -26.66 48.97 -55.00
C ASN A 181 -27.46 47.66 -55.12
N ASP A 182 -28.62 47.62 -54.50
CA ASP A 182 -29.58 46.50 -54.51
C ASP A 182 -29.09 45.18 -53.86
N HIS A 183 -27.82 45.08 -53.41
CA HIS A 183 -27.23 43.81 -52.94
C HIS A 183 -28.03 43.14 -51.80
N PHE A 184 -28.61 43.93 -50.89
CA PHE A 184 -29.39 43.41 -49.76
C PHE A 184 -30.91 43.41 -49.97
N ASN A 185 -31.40 43.76 -51.16
CA ASN A 185 -32.85 43.89 -51.41
C ASN A 185 -33.56 42.54 -51.24
N GLY A 186 -34.64 42.53 -50.45
CA GLY A 186 -35.41 41.33 -50.13
C GLY A 186 -34.87 40.50 -48.96
N ARG A 187 -33.70 40.84 -48.40
CA ARG A 187 -33.22 40.24 -47.14
C ARG A 187 -33.98 40.80 -45.94
N LEU A 188 -33.88 40.10 -44.81
CA LEU A 188 -34.40 40.54 -43.52
C LEU A 188 -33.26 41.13 -42.67
N ILE A 189 -33.61 42.08 -41.81
CA ILE A 189 -32.76 42.49 -40.68
C ILE A 189 -33.41 42.13 -39.35
N THR A 190 -32.62 41.96 -38.30
CA THR A 190 -33.10 41.84 -36.91
C THR A 190 -32.28 42.73 -36.00
N PHE A 191 -32.92 43.65 -35.28
CA PHE A 191 -32.24 44.47 -34.28
C PHE A 191 -31.87 43.62 -33.05
N LEU A 192 -30.62 43.72 -32.61
CA LEU A 192 -30.09 43.05 -31.42
C LEU A 192 -30.16 43.93 -30.18
N THR A 193 -30.11 45.25 -30.36
CA THR A 193 -30.13 46.25 -29.27
C THR A 193 -31.15 47.36 -29.56
N GLY A 194 -31.18 48.37 -28.68
CA GLY A 194 -32.05 49.53 -28.82
C GLY A 194 -33.49 49.27 -28.41
N ALA A 195 -34.35 50.26 -28.69
CA ALA A 195 -35.79 50.13 -28.47
C ALA A 195 -36.44 49.10 -29.43
N LEU A 196 -35.81 48.87 -30.58
CA LEU A 196 -36.25 47.91 -31.60
C LEU A 196 -35.78 46.46 -31.36
N ALA A 197 -35.06 46.16 -30.27
CA ALA A 197 -34.47 44.85 -30.03
C ALA A 197 -35.47 43.68 -30.21
N GLY A 198 -35.14 42.73 -31.09
CA GLY A 198 -35.98 41.60 -31.47
C GLY A 198 -36.97 41.88 -32.61
N GLN A 199 -37.12 43.11 -33.10
CA GLN A 199 -37.92 43.42 -34.28
C GLN A 199 -37.21 42.96 -35.56
N GLN A 200 -37.96 42.30 -36.44
CA GLN A 200 -37.57 42.01 -37.82
C GLN A 200 -38.28 42.93 -38.82
N THR A 201 -37.56 43.34 -39.86
CA THR A 201 -38.14 44.02 -41.04
C THR A 201 -37.39 43.58 -42.31
N ALA A 202 -37.99 43.83 -43.48
CA ALA A 202 -37.40 43.55 -44.78
C ALA A 202 -36.72 44.79 -45.37
N ILE A 203 -35.55 44.59 -45.98
CA ILE A 203 -34.84 45.60 -46.77
C ILE A 203 -35.53 45.71 -48.13
N THR A 204 -36.05 46.90 -48.44
CA THR A 204 -36.74 47.19 -49.70
C THR A 204 -35.85 47.89 -50.72
N ASP A 205 -34.78 48.55 -50.28
CA ASP A 205 -33.74 49.16 -51.14
C ASP A 205 -32.40 49.26 -50.37
N TYR A 206 -31.28 49.28 -51.10
CA TYR A 206 -29.93 49.44 -50.56
C TYR A 206 -29.05 50.27 -51.51
N VAL A 207 -28.49 51.37 -50.99
CA VAL A 207 -27.57 52.24 -51.73
C VAL A 207 -26.14 52.03 -51.23
N GLY A 208 -25.34 51.28 -51.98
CA GLY A 208 -24.00 50.85 -51.58
C GLY A 208 -22.96 51.97 -51.46
N ALA A 209 -23.16 53.08 -52.18
CA ALA A 209 -22.27 54.24 -52.09
C ALA A 209 -22.34 54.99 -50.74
N THR A 210 -23.44 54.84 -50.01
CA THR A 210 -23.70 55.52 -48.72
C THR A 210 -24.07 54.56 -47.59
N GLN A 211 -24.07 53.25 -47.86
CA GLN A 211 -24.57 52.19 -46.97
C GLN A 211 -25.97 52.46 -46.42
N THR A 212 -26.83 53.13 -47.21
CA THR A 212 -28.19 53.46 -46.79
C THR A 212 -29.12 52.29 -47.04
N LEU A 213 -29.75 51.79 -45.98
CA LEU A 213 -30.79 50.78 -46.02
C LEU A 213 -32.16 51.45 -45.99
N THR A 214 -33.01 51.13 -46.95
CA THR A 214 -34.45 51.42 -46.87
C THR A 214 -35.17 50.15 -46.45
N VAL A 215 -36.06 50.26 -45.45
CA VAL A 215 -36.75 49.13 -44.85
C VAL A 215 -38.26 49.35 -44.79
N THR A 216 -39.02 48.26 -44.65
CA THR A 216 -40.43 48.34 -44.29
C THR A 216 -40.58 49.00 -42.91
N THR A 217 -41.58 49.86 -42.76
CA THR A 217 -41.73 50.78 -41.62
C THR A 217 -41.61 50.11 -40.25
N LEU A 218 -40.61 50.55 -39.49
CA LEU A 218 -40.33 50.20 -38.10
C LEU A 218 -41.32 50.89 -37.14
N THR A 219 -41.45 50.37 -35.92
CA THR A 219 -42.32 50.97 -34.88
C THR A 219 -41.83 52.32 -34.36
N GLU A 220 -40.53 52.57 -34.45
CA GLU A 220 -39.83 53.81 -34.12
C GLU A 220 -38.52 53.88 -34.94
N ALA A 221 -37.84 55.02 -34.94
CA ALA A 221 -36.55 55.13 -35.61
C ALA A 221 -35.46 54.42 -34.76
N PRO A 222 -34.51 53.68 -35.36
CA PRO A 222 -33.38 53.13 -34.62
C PRO A 222 -32.47 54.26 -34.12
N ALA A 223 -31.70 54.00 -33.07
CA ALA A 223 -30.70 54.94 -32.56
C ALA A 223 -29.32 54.69 -33.16
N GLU A 224 -28.50 55.74 -33.14
CA GLU A 224 -27.05 55.70 -33.42
C GLU A 224 -26.34 54.65 -32.53
N ASN A 225 -25.56 53.75 -33.15
CA ASN A 225 -24.96 52.54 -32.56
C ASN A 225 -25.92 51.40 -32.16
N ASP A 226 -27.17 51.37 -32.61
CA ASP A 226 -27.99 50.16 -32.46
C ASP A 226 -27.46 49.04 -33.37
N PHE A 227 -27.17 47.87 -32.77
CA PHE A 227 -26.73 46.68 -33.48
C PHE A 227 -27.90 45.93 -34.12
N PHE A 228 -27.66 45.40 -35.31
CA PHE A 228 -28.57 44.51 -36.01
C PHE A 228 -27.79 43.42 -36.79
N ILE A 229 -28.50 42.41 -37.25
CA ILE A 229 -27.98 41.43 -38.21
C ILE A 229 -28.74 41.49 -39.52
N VAL A 230 -28.04 41.27 -40.64
CA VAL A 230 -28.63 41.01 -41.95
C VAL A 230 -28.58 39.50 -42.22
N HIS A 231 -29.72 38.93 -42.61
CA HIS A 231 -29.88 37.50 -42.94
C HIS A 231 -29.63 37.24 -44.43
#